data_AF-A0A9P5P8E9-F1
#
_entry.id   AF-A0A9P5P8E9-F1
#
_cell.length_a   1.000
_cell.length_b   1.000
_cell.length_c   1.000
_cell.angle_alpha   90.00
_cell.angle_beta   90.00
_cell.angle_gamma   90.00
#
_symmetry.space_group_name_H-M   'P 1'
#
loop_
_entity.id
_entity.type
_entity.pdbx_description
1 polymer ?
#
loop_
_entity_poly.entity_id
_entity_poly.type
_entity_poly.pdbx_seq_one_letter_code
_entity_poly.pdbx_strand_id
1 'polypeptide(L)'
;MESIQQFNSVISDIQEDIKAIELTGRVSQLVNSNENERKVADALQKAKEAMDRIMLASLLEVSREVKVVAAQSLLSLNPVHSARYNCIDRDRCLNGTRVTVLDDIEKWFDTGEEQVYWLNGAAGMGKTTIALSVAHRLSLNNQRSLMPPFFCSRDSVDRKNPASYFLHSRASCQLEPRLSDALVDALDRYPYIGQPCLTSKSNA
;
A
#
# COMPACT_ATOMS: atom_id res chain seq x y z
N MET A 1 -17.11 -20.66 5.77
CA MET A 1 -17.71 -22.03 5.72
C MET A 1 -19.21 -22.00 5.95
N GLU A 2 -19.72 -21.32 7.00
CA GLU A 2 -21.17 -21.20 7.25
C GLU A 2 -21.97 -20.63 6.07
N SER A 3 -21.46 -19.61 5.38
CA SER A 3 -22.17 -19.00 4.23
C SER A 3 -22.36 -19.94 3.04
N ILE A 4 -21.42 -20.87 2.84
CA ILE A 4 -21.51 -21.92 1.79
C ILE A 4 -22.55 -22.97 2.20
N GLN A 5 -22.61 -23.33 3.48
CA GLN A 5 -23.63 -24.25 3.99
C GLN A 5 -25.04 -23.65 3.91
N GLN A 6 -25.18 -22.35 4.20
CA GLN A 6 -26.44 -21.62 4.06
C GLN A 6 -26.91 -21.56 2.60
N PHE A 7 -25.98 -21.30 1.66
CA PHE A 7 -26.30 -21.31 0.24
C PHE A 7 -26.72 -22.70 -0.26
N ASN A 8 -26.03 -23.75 0.17
CA ASN A 8 -26.37 -25.13 -0.20
C ASN A 8 -27.74 -25.56 0.34
N SER A 9 -28.13 -25.09 1.53
CA SER A 9 -29.48 -25.29 2.08
C SER A 9 -30.53 -24.63 1.19
N VAL A 10 -30.34 -23.36 0.81
CA VAL A 10 -31.29 -22.63 -0.05
C VAL A 10 -31.43 -23.30 -1.43
N ILE A 11 -30.34 -23.80 -2.01
CA ILE A 11 -30.37 -24.54 -3.29
C ILE A 11 -31.15 -25.86 -3.13
N SER A 12 -30.97 -26.57 -2.03
CA SER A 12 -31.67 -27.83 -1.75
C SER A 12 -33.18 -27.61 -1.62
N ASP A 13 -33.59 -26.56 -0.90
CA ASP A 13 -35.00 -26.21 -0.72
C ASP A 13 -35.67 -25.86 -2.06
N ILE A 14 -34.99 -25.07 -2.91
CA ILE A 14 -35.48 -24.72 -4.26
C ILE A 14 -35.60 -25.97 -5.15
N GLN A 15 -34.67 -26.93 -5.06
CA GLN A 15 -34.76 -28.18 -5.80
C GLN A 15 -35.93 -29.06 -5.35
N GLU A 16 -36.24 -29.05 -4.06
CA GLU A 16 -37.35 -29.81 -3.49
C GLU A 16 -38.69 -29.22 -3.91
N ASP A 17 -38.81 -27.90 -3.91
CA ASP A 17 -39.98 -27.18 -4.42
C ASP A 17 -40.21 -27.43 -5.92
N ILE A 18 -39.16 -27.41 -6.74
CA ILE A 18 -39.26 -27.69 -8.18
C ILE A 18 -39.74 -29.12 -8.43
N LYS A 19 -39.21 -30.10 -7.70
CA LYS A 19 -39.64 -31.51 -7.81
C LYS A 19 -41.09 -31.71 -7.37
N ALA A 20 -41.53 -31.02 -6.31
CA ALA A 20 -42.91 -31.07 -5.86
C ALA A 20 -43.89 -30.50 -6.91
N ILE A 21 -43.48 -29.45 -7.62
CA ILE A 21 -44.24 -28.85 -8.72
C ILE A 21 -44.28 -29.80 -9.95
N GLU A 22 -43.21 -30.55 -10.22
CA GLU A 22 -43.14 -31.52 -11.32
C GLU A 22 -44.04 -32.75 -11.08
N LEU A 23 -44.08 -33.26 -9.85
CA LEU A 23 -44.85 -34.46 -9.47
C LEU A 23 -46.37 -34.27 -9.48
N THR A 24 -46.87 -33.03 -9.43
CA THR A 24 -48.31 -32.75 -9.40
C THR A 24 -48.97 -32.79 -10.78
N GLY A 25 -48.24 -33.07 -11.86
CA GLY A 25 -48.80 -33.49 -13.16
C GLY A 25 -49.76 -32.51 -13.85
N ARG A 26 -49.82 -31.25 -13.40
CA ARG A 26 -50.79 -30.23 -13.87
C ARG A 26 -50.11 -28.94 -14.37
N VAL A 27 -48.95 -29.08 -15.00
CA VAL A 27 -48.17 -27.98 -15.59
C VAL A 27 -49.01 -27.15 -16.58
N SER A 28 -49.99 -27.76 -17.25
CA SER A 28 -50.84 -27.08 -18.25
C SER A 28 -51.97 -26.21 -17.67
N GLN A 29 -52.31 -26.32 -16.37
CA GLN A 29 -53.40 -25.54 -15.74
C GLN A 29 -52.92 -24.47 -14.76
N LEU A 30 -51.62 -24.42 -14.45
CA LEU A 30 -51.04 -23.50 -13.46
C LEU A 30 -50.52 -22.18 -14.05
N VAL A 31 -50.50 -22.05 -15.39
CA VAL A 31 -50.09 -20.83 -16.10
C VAL A 31 -51.11 -19.69 -15.97
N ASN A 32 -52.32 -19.94 -15.43
CA ASN A 32 -53.41 -18.95 -15.35
C ASN A 32 -53.73 -18.41 -13.94
N SER A 33 -52.83 -18.48 -12.96
CA SER A 33 -53.06 -17.83 -11.65
C SER A 33 -52.00 -16.77 -11.35
N ASN A 34 -52.43 -15.50 -11.30
CA ASN A 34 -51.66 -14.33 -10.85
C ASN A 34 -50.88 -14.57 -9.54
N GLU A 35 -51.29 -15.55 -8.74
CA GLU A 35 -50.65 -15.90 -7.47
C GLU A 35 -49.32 -16.67 -7.67
N ASN A 36 -49.21 -17.48 -8.72
CA ASN A 36 -48.00 -18.23 -9.02
C ASN A 36 -46.93 -17.36 -9.70
N GLU A 37 -47.32 -16.42 -10.56
CA GLU A 37 -46.41 -15.40 -11.11
C GLU A 37 -45.75 -14.58 -10.00
N ARG A 38 -46.53 -14.17 -8.98
CA ARG A 38 -46.01 -13.46 -7.82
C ARG A 38 -45.02 -14.30 -7.01
N LYS A 39 -45.33 -15.58 -6.78
CA LYS A 39 -44.42 -16.50 -6.06
C LYS A 39 -43.12 -16.72 -6.83
N VAL A 40 -43.19 -16.87 -8.15
CA VAL A 40 -42.01 -17.00 -9.02
C VAL A 40 -41.18 -15.71 -9.04
N ALA A 41 -41.82 -14.55 -9.11
CA ALA A 41 -41.14 -13.26 -9.05
C ALA A 41 -40.42 -13.04 -7.70
N ASP A 42 -41.07 -13.39 -6.58
CA ASP A 42 -40.48 -13.33 -5.24
C ASP A 42 -39.28 -14.29 -5.09
N ALA A 43 -39.39 -15.51 -5.64
CA ALA A 43 -38.31 -16.48 -5.61
C ALA A 43 -37.10 -16.01 -6.44
N LEU A 44 -37.34 -15.45 -7.63
CA LEU A 44 -36.29 -14.86 -8.47
C LEU A 44 -35.63 -13.64 -7.80
N GLN A 45 -36.42 -12.81 -7.13
CA GLN A 45 -35.91 -11.65 -6.40
C GLN A 45 -35.04 -12.07 -5.21
N LYS A 46 -35.45 -13.08 -4.44
CA LYS A 46 -34.64 -13.67 -3.35
C LYS A 46 -33.35 -14.29 -3.89
N ALA A 47 -33.43 -15.01 -5.01
CA ALA A 47 -32.25 -15.58 -5.66
C ALA A 47 -31.27 -14.50 -6.12
N LYS A 48 -31.79 -13.39 -6.68
CA LYS A 48 -31.00 -12.23 -7.07
C LYS A 48 -30.30 -11.59 -5.87
N GLU A 49 -31.01 -11.36 -4.77
CA GLU A 49 -30.44 -10.78 -3.54
C GLU A 49 -29.38 -11.70 -2.91
N ALA A 50 -29.60 -13.01 -2.94
CA ALA A 50 -28.61 -13.99 -2.48
C ALA A 50 -27.35 -13.96 -3.35
N MET A 51 -27.52 -13.91 -4.68
CA MET A 51 -26.41 -13.77 -5.62
C MET A 51 -25.64 -12.46 -5.42
N ASP A 52 -26.34 -11.32 -5.24
CA ASP A 52 -25.71 -10.03 -5.00
C ASP A 52 -24.89 -10.02 -3.69
N ARG A 53 -25.41 -10.66 -2.63
CA ARG A 53 -24.67 -10.82 -1.36
C ARG A 53 -23.43 -11.69 -1.50
N ILE A 54 -23.52 -12.79 -2.24
CA ILE A 54 -22.39 -13.69 -2.49
C ILE A 54 -21.33 -12.96 -3.33
N MET A 55 -21.75 -12.29 -4.40
CA MET A 55 -20.87 -11.49 -5.26
C MET A 55 -20.11 -10.44 -4.43
N LEU A 56 -20.81 -9.71 -3.56
CA LEU A 56 -20.19 -8.71 -2.69
C LEU A 56 -19.21 -9.34 -1.69
N ALA A 57 -19.58 -10.45 -1.06
CA ALA A 57 -18.72 -11.15 -0.11
C ALA A 57 -17.43 -11.66 -0.77
N SER A 58 -17.54 -12.27 -1.95
CA SER A 58 -16.39 -12.74 -2.73
C SER A 58 -15.48 -11.59 -3.18
N LEU A 59 -16.06 -10.47 -3.65
CA LEU A 59 -15.28 -9.28 -4.01
C LEU A 59 -14.49 -8.73 -2.82
N LEU A 60 -15.09 -8.67 -1.63
CA LEU A 60 -14.43 -8.22 -0.40
C LEU A 60 -13.32 -9.18 0.03
N GLU A 61 -13.51 -10.49 -0.14
CA GLU A 61 -12.51 -11.51 0.19
C GLU A 61 -11.28 -11.41 -0.70
N VAL A 62 -11.47 -11.32 -2.03
CA VAL A 62 -10.38 -11.08 -2.99
C VAL A 62 -9.65 -9.76 -2.67
N SER A 63 -10.38 -8.69 -2.35
CA SER A 63 -9.78 -7.41 -1.97
C SER A 63 -8.89 -7.51 -0.73
N ARG A 64 -9.28 -8.34 0.25
CA ARG A 64 -8.47 -8.60 1.45
C ARG A 64 -7.21 -9.38 1.10
N GLU A 65 -7.32 -10.43 0.29
CA GLU A 65 -6.16 -11.25 -0.12
C GLU A 65 -5.12 -10.41 -0.88
N VAL A 66 -5.56 -9.56 -1.81
CA VAL A 66 -4.67 -8.64 -2.54
C VAL A 66 -3.91 -7.71 -1.57
N LYS A 67 -4.59 -7.18 -0.55
CA LYS A 67 -3.94 -6.32 0.47
C LYS A 67 -2.93 -7.10 1.32
N VAL A 68 -3.20 -8.38 1.62
CA VAL A 68 -2.28 -9.22 2.39
C VAL A 68 -1.00 -9.50 1.61
N VAL A 69 -1.11 -9.84 0.32
CA VAL A 69 0.06 -10.06 -0.55
C VAL A 69 0.90 -8.78 -0.67
N ALA A 70 0.27 -7.64 -0.92
CA ALA A 70 0.93 -6.34 -0.97
C ALA A 70 1.66 -6.01 0.34
N ALA A 71 1.03 -6.23 1.49
CA ALA A 71 1.64 -6.03 2.79
C ALA A 71 2.85 -6.95 3.04
N GLN A 72 2.81 -8.18 2.51
CA GLN A 72 3.88 -9.16 2.64
C GLN A 72 5.13 -8.79 1.83
N SER A 73 4.96 -8.24 0.62
CA SER A 73 6.06 -7.66 -0.15
C SER A 73 6.73 -6.50 0.60
N LEU A 74 5.94 -5.63 1.23
CA LEU A 74 6.47 -4.54 2.06
C LEU A 74 7.15 -5.02 3.34
N LEU A 75 6.68 -6.12 3.94
CA LEU A 75 7.29 -6.75 5.12
C LEU A 75 8.72 -7.23 4.88
N SER A 76 9.05 -7.62 3.64
CA SER A 76 10.40 -8.03 3.25
C SER A 76 11.43 -6.88 3.27
N LEU A 77 10.95 -5.63 3.23
CA LEU A 77 11.78 -4.45 3.41
C LEU A 77 12.08 -4.25 4.90
N ASN A 78 13.36 -4.34 5.27
CA ASN A 78 13.89 -4.05 6.60
C ASN A 78 14.33 -2.57 6.77
N PRO A 79 13.45 -1.65 7.21
CA PRO A 79 13.76 -0.23 7.39
C PRO A 79 15.02 0.00 8.24
N VAL A 80 15.93 0.84 7.73
CA VAL A 80 17.09 1.31 8.50
C VAL A 80 16.66 2.47 9.39
N HIS A 81 16.09 2.18 10.56
CA HIS A 81 15.54 3.23 11.44
C HIS A 81 16.53 4.38 11.73
N SER A 82 17.83 4.09 11.85
CA SER A 82 18.87 5.08 12.15
C SER A 82 19.16 6.07 11.01
N ALA A 83 18.65 5.84 9.80
CA ALA A 83 18.80 6.75 8.67
C ALA A 83 17.65 7.77 8.55
N ARG A 84 16.61 7.69 9.41
CA ARG A 84 15.55 8.71 9.42
C ARG A 84 16.16 10.05 9.83
N TYR A 85 15.72 11.14 9.20
CA TYR A 85 16.29 12.47 9.48
C TYR A 85 16.20 12.86 10.97
N ASN A 86 15.15 12.41 11.66
CA ASN A 86 14.90 12.70 13.07
C ASN A 86 15.62 11.75 14.04
N CYS A 87 16.36 10.76 13.54
CA CYS A 87 17.18 9.85 14.35
C CYS A 87 18.68 10.22 14.32
N ILE A 88 19.03 11.33 13.66
CA ILE A 88 20.41 11.81 13.59
C ILE A 88 20.70 12.68 14.80
N ASP A 89 21.69 12.27 15.57
CA ASP A 89 22.17 13.00 16.74
C ASP A 89 23.04 14.20 16.34
N ARG A 90 22.40 15.20 15.73
CA ARG A 90 22.98 16.50 15.37
C ARG A 90 21.90 17.56 15.33
N ASP A 91 22.26 18.75 15.78
CA ASP A 91 21.37 19.91 15.68
C ASP A 91 21.22 20.42 14.25
N ARG A 92 20.10 21.11 14.04
CA ARG A 92 19.80 21.88 12.83
C ARG A 92 20.49 23.24 12.87
N CYS A 93 20.38 23.98 11.78
CA CYS A 93 20.81 25.38 11.75
C CYS A 93 20.09 26.16 12.85
N LEU A 94 20.81 27.06 13.51
CA LEU A 94 20.21 28.02 14.44
C LEU A 94 19.16 28.86 13.69
N ASN A 95 18.07 29.20 14.36
CA ASN A 95 17.02 30.02 13.78
C ASN A 95 17.58 31.34 13.23
N GLY A 96 17.15 31.72 12.02
CA GLY A 96 17.61 32.93 11.34
C GLY A 96 19.01 32.82 10.70
N THR A 97 19.68 31.67 10.78
CA THR A 97 20.98 31.45 10.12
C THR A 97 20.84 30.67 8.83
N ARG A 98 21.72 30.93 7.85
CA ARG A 98 21.79 30.22 6.56
C ARG A 98 20.46 30.19 5.77
N VAL A 99 19.57 31.14 6.05
CA VAL A 99 18.21 31.22 5.48
C VAL A 99 18.25 31.17 3.96
N THR A 100 19.06 32.02 3.32
CA THR A 100 19.19 32.06 1.86
C THR A 100 19.52 30.69 1.25
N VAL A 101 20.49 29.98 1.83
CA VAL A 101 20.90 28.65 1.34
C VAL A 101 19.79 27.62 1.53
N LEU A 102 19.06 27.68 2.64
CA LEU A 102 17.94 26.77 2.88
C LEU A 102 16.80 27.01 1.89
N ASP A 103 16.49 28.28 1.63
CA ASP A 103 15.42 28.67 0.71
C ASP A 103 15.79 28.34 -0.74
N ASP A 104 17.05 28.50 -1.14
CA ASP A 104 17.55 28.09 -2.46
C ASP A 104 17.40 26.58 -2.68
N ILE A 105 17.72 25.76 -1.67
CA ILE A 105 17.57 24.31 -1.74
C ILE A 105 16.09 23.91 -1.79
N GLU A 106 15.23 24.56 -1.02
CA GLU A 106 13.78 24.30 -1.08
C GLU A 106 13.20 24.66 -2.45
N LYS A 107 13.61 25.78 -3.02
CA LYS A 107 13.19 26.16 -4.36
C LYS A 107 13.65 25.15 -5.39
N TRP A 108 14.91 24.70 -5.31
CA TRP A 108 15.42 23.62 -6.15
C TRP A 108 14.56 22.36 -6.02
N PHE A 109 14.25 21.94 -4.79
CA PHE A 109 13.41 20.78 -4.53
C PHE A 109 12.00 20.93 -5.14
N ASP A 110 11.38 22.10 -5.00
CA ASP A 110 10.04 22.39 -5.52
C ASP A 110 10.01 22.45 -7.06
N THR A 111 11.11 22.85 -7.72
CA THR A 111 11.18 22.86 -9.19
C THR A 111 11.26 21.47 -9.80
N GLY A 112 11.92 20.52 -9.12
CA GLY A 112 12.03 19.13 -9.59
C GLY A 112 12.77 18.93 -10.92
N GLU A 113 13.37 19.97 -11.50
CA GLU A 113 14.07 19.91 -12.80
C GLU A 113 15.37 19.09 -12.72
N GLU A 114 16.02 19.12 -11.56
CA GLU A 114 17.26 18.39 -11.28
C GLU A 114 17.05 17.36 -10.17
N GLN A 115 17.58 16.15 -10.36
CA GLN A 115 17.42 15.06 -9.40
C GLN A 115 18.45 15.10 -8.24
N VAL A 116 19.54 15.87 -8.39
CA VAL A 116 20.65 15.89 -7.42
C VAL A 116 21.09 17.33 -7.15
N TYR A 117 21.01 17.74 -5.88
CA TYR A 117 21.60 18.99 -5.40
C TYR A 117 22.98 18.74 -4.82
N TRP A 118 23.99 19.46 -5.31
CA TRP A 118 25.37 19.34 -4.80
C TRP A 118 25.73 20.47 -3.84
N LEU A 119 25.65 20.21 -2.53
CA LEU A 119 26.08 21.15 -1.49
C LEU A 119 27.58 21.05 -1.22
N ASN A 120 28.37 21.96 -1.79
CA ASN A 120 29.82 22.03 -1.58
C ASN A 120 30.22 23.09 -0.52
N GLY A 121 31.48 23.01 -0.05
CA GLY A 121 32.03 23.98 0.91
C GLY A 121 33.10 23.37 1.80
N ALA A 122 33.85 24.23 2.50
CA ALA A 122 34.95 23.80 3.39
C ALA A 122 34.48 22.83 4.49
N ALA A 123 35.39 21.96 4.95
CA ALA A 123 35.14 21.08 6.09
C ALA A 123 34.76 21.93 7.34
N GLY A 124 33.84 21.42 8.16
CA GLY A 124 33.37 22.14 9.36
C GLY A 124 32.32 23.24 9.12
N MET A 125 31.99 23.61 7.87
CA MET A 125 31.03 24.70 7.58
C MET A 125 29.54 24.34 7.76
N GLY A 126 29.24 23.24 8.46
CA GLY A 126 27.86 22.86 8.78
C GLY A 126 27.04 22.32 7.60
N LYS A 127 27.65 21.73 6.57
CA LYS A 127 26.91 21.15 5.41
C LYS A 127 25.87 20.11 5.84
N THR A 128 26.23 19.20 6.75
CA THR A 128 25.29 18.22 7.32
C THR A 128 24.18 18.90 8.12
N THR A 129 24.49 19.97 8.85
CA THR A 129 23.52 20.80 9.58
C THR A 129 22.52 21.48 8.65
N ILE A 130 22.97 21.98 7.50
CA ILE A 130 22.08 22.52 6.45
C ILE A 130 21.16 21.42 5.93
N ALA A 131 21.69 20.25 5.57
CA ALA A 131 20.87 19.13 5.09
C ALA A 131 19.82 18.70 6.12
N LEU A 132 20.16 18.69 7.42
CA LEU A 132 19.21 18.40 8.51
C LEU A 132 18.10 19.44 8.62
N SER A 133 18.42 20.72 8.44
CA SER A 133 17.42 21.81 8.41
C SER A 133 16.47 21.65 7.23
N VAL A 134 16.99 21.39 6.03
CA VAL A 134 16.17 21.17 4.83
C VAL A 134 15.25 19.97 5.03
N ALA A 135 15.80 18.83 5.49
CA ALA A 135 15.03 17.62 5.78
C ALA A 135 13.88 17.89 6.78
N HIS A 136 14.17 18.65 7.83
CA HIS A 136 13.14 19.03 8.80
C HIS A 136 12.05 19.91 8.16
N ARG A 137 12.42 20.94 7.39
CA ARG A 137 11.44 21.81 6.72
C ARG A 137 10.56 21.05 5.72
N LEU A 138 11.15 20.15 4.93
CA LEU A 138 10.40 19.27 4.02
C LEU A 138 9.45 18.33 4.77
N SER A 139 9.85 17.84 5.93
CA SER A 139 9.01 16.94 6.74
C SER A 139 7.81 17.62 7.40
N LEU A 140 7.81 18.94 7.54
CA LEU A 140 6.67 19.70 8.08
C LEU A 140 5.57 19.88 7.04
N ASN A 141 5.92 19.80 5.75
CA ASN A 141 5.01 20.04 4.64
C ASN A 141 4.68 18.72 3.92
N ASN A 142 3.67 18.00 4.42
CA ASN A 142 3.21 16.72 3.86
C ASN A 142 2.79 16.80 2.37
N GLN A 143 2.56 17.99 1.83
CA GLN A 143 2.23 18.19 0.41
C GLN A 143 3.47 18.22 -0.51
N ARG A 144 4.66 18.47 0.02
CA ARG A 144 5.89 18.60 -0.78
C ARG A 144 6.58 17.26 -1.03
N SER A 145 6.44 16.30 -0.12
CA SER A 145 7.05 14.98 -0.29
C SER A 145 6.16 13.86 0.25
N LEU A 146 5.94 12.86 -0.59
CA LEU A 146 5.28 11.60 -0.22
C LEU A 146 6.18 10.71 0.66
N MET A 147 7.49 10.95 0.63
CA MET A 147 8.46 10.20 1.41
C MET A 147 9.20 11.11 2.40
N PRO A 148 9.26 10.77 3.69
CA PRO A 148 10.07 11.47 4.67
C PRO A 148 11.56 11.43 4.28
N PRO A 149 12.30 12.51 4.53
CA PRO A 149 13.73 12.55 4.25
C PRO A 149 14.53 11.52 5.06
N PHE A 150 15.60 11.03 4.45
CA PHE A 150 16.53 10.07 5.04
C PHE A 150 17.98 10.46 4.70
N PHE A 151 18.95 9.87 5.41
CA PHE A 151 20.36 10.17 5.24
C PHE A 151 21.18 8.90 5.03
N CYS A 152 22.06 8.95 4.04
CA CYS A 152 23.11 7.95 3.85
C CYS A 152 24.44 8.49 4.40
N SER A 153 25.26 7.60 4.96
CA SER A 153 26.57 7.95 5.49
C SER A 153 27.55 6.81 5.25
N ARG A 154 28.74 7.14 4.73
CA ARG A 154 29.81 6.16 4.48
C ARG A 154 30.39 5.57 5.77
N ASP A 155 30.29 6.31 6.86
CA ASP A 155 30.89 5.98 8.15
C ASP A 155 29.96 5.14 9.04
N SER A 156 28.73 4.89 8.58
CA SER A 156 27.75 4.08 9.29
C SER A 156 27.53 2.77 8.56
N VAL A 157 27.74 1.65 9.26
CA VAL A 157 27.53 0.30 8.72
C VAL A 157 26.11 0.15 8.15
N ASP A 158 25.11 0.63 8.90
CA ASP A 158 23.70 0.50 8.50
C ASP A 158 23.28 1.49 7.40
N ARG A 159 23.89 2.68 7.34
CA ARG A 159 23.52 3.76 6.39
C ARG A 159 24.41 3.85 5.16
N LYS A 160 25.38 2.95 5.01
CA LYS A 160 26.27 2.88 3.84
C LYS A 160 25.65 2.09 2.69
N ASN A 161 24.75 1.16 2.99
CA ASN A 161 24.14 0.30 1.97
C ASN A 161 23.09 1.08 1.16
N PRO A 162 23.21 1.20 -0.17
CA PRO A 162 22.19 1.82 -1.00
C PRO A 162 20.85 1.08 -0.95
N ALA A 163 20.79 -0.19 -0.56
CA ALA A 163 19.50 -0.85 -0.29
C ALA A 163 18.66 -0.09 0.75
N SER A 164 19.29 0.69 1.65
CA SER A 164 18.60 1.58 2.61
C SER A 164 17.66 2.60 1.98
N TYR A 165 17.87 2.98 0.71
CA TYR A 165 16.96 3.86 -0.06
C TYR A 165 15.52 3.33 -0.08
N PHE A 166 15.36 2.02 -0.30
CA PHE A 166 14.04 1.38 -0.39
C PHE A 166 13.51 0.92 0.96
N LEU A 167 14.35 0.89 1.99
CA LEU A 167 13.99 0.38 3.30
C LEU A 167 13.20 1.45 4.10
N HIS A 168 13.46 2.74 3.86
CA HIS A 168 12.68 3.85 4.45
C HIS A 168 11.26 3.99 3.93
N SER A 169 11.00 3.57 2.70
CA SER A 169 9.67 3.71 2.09
C SER A 169 8.61 2.88 2.83
N ARG A 170 8.97 1.76 3.47
CA ARG A 170 8.04 0.97 4.30
C ARG A 170 7.44 1.76 5.46
N ALA A 171 8.26 2.49 6.22
CA ALA A 171 7.77 3.34 7.31
C ALA A 171 6.89 4.48 6.76
N SER A 172 7.12 4.87 5.51
CA SER A 172 6.42 5.95 4.81
C SER A 172 5.07 5.48 4.25
N CYS A 173 4.95 4.21 3.87
CA CYS A 173 3.70 3.57 3.45
C CYS A 173 2.64 3.54 4.57
N GLN A 174 3.06 3.60 5.84
CA GLN A 174 2.14 3.73 6.98
C GLN A 174 1.53 5.14 7.08
N LEU A 175 2.20 6.13 6.50
CA LEU A 175 1.79 7.54 6.52
C LEU A 175 0.99 7.90 5.26
N GLU A 176 1.31 7.30 4.10
CA GLU A 176 0.64 7.58 2.82
C GLU A 176 0.33 6.29 2.03
N PRO A 177 -0.95 5.89 1.93
CA PRO A 177 -1.37 4.70 1.17
C PRO A 177 -1.06 4.76 -0.32
N ARG A 178 -0.96 5.94 -0.92
CA ARG A 178 -0.60 6.07 -2.35
C ARG A 178 0.82 5.60 -2.64
N LEU A 179 1.72 5.78 -1.68
CA LEU A 179 3.10 5.33 -1.80
C LEU A 179 3.18 3.80 -1.71
N SER A 180 2.31 3.15 -0.92
CA SER A 180 2.30 1.69 -0.81
C SER A 180 1.97 1.02 -2.13
N ASP A 181 0.97 1.51 -2.86
CA ASP A 181 0.55 0.90 -4.12
C ASP A 181 1.66 1.02 -5.19
N ALA A 182 2.25 2.22 -5.31
CA ALA A 182 3.35 2.45 -6.25
C ALA A 182 4.60 1.63 -5.90
N LEU A 183 4.89 1.46 -4.62
CA LEU A 183 6.02 0.67 -4.14
C LEU A 183 5.81 -0.83 -4.36
N VAL A 184 4.60 -1.34 -4.11
CA VAL A 184 4.24 -2.74 -4.37
C VAL A 184 4.38 -3.04 -5.86
N ASP A 185 3.83 -2.18 -6.73
CA ASP A 185 3.97 -2.30 -8.19
C ASP A 185 5.45 -2.24 -8.65
N ALA A 186 6.28 -1.41 -7.99
CA ALA A 186 7.72 -1.37 -8.26
C ALA A 186 8.44 -2.65 -7.80
N LEU A 187 8.09 -3.21 -6.64
CA LEU A 187 8.67 -4.47 -6.15
C LEU A 187 8.26 -5.66 -7.02
N ASP A 188 7.01 -5.68 -7.50
CA ASP A 188 6.53 -6.70 -8.43
C ASP A 188 7.28 -6.64 -9.76
N ARG A 189 7.53 -5.44 -10.30
CA ARG A 189 8.31 -5.25 -11.53
C ARG A 189 9.81 -5.55 -11.34
N TYR A 190 10.35 -5.30 -10.15
CA TYR A 190 11.79 -5.42 -9.87
C TYR A 190 12.03 -6.16 -8.54
N PRO A 191 11.87 -7.49 -8.50
CA PRO A 191 11.90 -8.28 -7.27
C PRO A 191 13.25 -8.32 -6.53
N TYR A 192 14.32 -7.83 -7.17
CA TYR A 192 15.66 -7.72 -6.58
C TYR A 192 15.95 -6.35 -5.97
N ILE A 193 15.03 -5.39 -6.06
CA ILE A 193 15.18 -4.07 -5.45
C ILE A 193 15.34 -4.20 -3.92
N GLY A 194 16.37 -3.57 -3.38
CA GLY A 194 16.66 -3.59 -1.94
C GLY A 194 17.34 -4.88 -1.44
N GLN A 195 17.57 -5.88 -2.30
CA GLN A 195 18.43 -7.00 -1.93
C GLN A 195 19.90 -6.55 -1.91
N PRO A 196 20.71 -6.98 -0.93
CA PRO A 196 22.14 -6.75 -0.97
C PRO A 196 22.69 -7.31 -2.30
N CYS A 197 23.51 -6.54 -3.03
CA CYS A 197 24.29 -7.11 -4.11
C CYS A 197 25.03 -8.34 -3.56
N LEU A 198 24.92 -9.47 -4.24
CA LEU A 198 25.68 -10.69 -3.96
C LEU A 198 27.16 -10.45 -4.31
N THR A 199 27.81 -9.48 -3.67
CA THR A 199 29.26 -9.32 -3.75
C THR A 199 29.87 -10.29 -2.75
N SER A 200 30.38 -11.39 -3.32
CA SER A 200 31.37 -12.34 -2.81
C SER A 200 31.74 -12.18 -1.32
N LYS A 201 31.54 -13.26 -0.57
CA LYS A 201 32.26 -13.54 0.68
C LYS A 201 33.74 -13.18 0.49
N SER A 202 34.16 -12.05 1.05
CA SER A 202 35.57 -11.77 1.31
C SER A 202 35.91 -12.55 2.56
N ASN A 203 36.45 -13.76 2.38
CA ASN A 203 37.16 -14.46 3.44
C ASN A 203 38.31 -13.56 3.93
N ALA A 204 38.28 -13.22 5.21
CA ALA A 204 39.45 -12.81 5.99
C ALA A 204 39.27 -13.41 7.39
#